data_AF-A0A8T5NZC8-F1
#
_entry.id   AF-A0A8T5NZC8-F1
#
_cell.length_a   1.000
_cell.length_b   1.000
_cell.length_c   1.000
_cell.angle_alpha   90.00
_cell.angle_beta   90.00
_cell.angle_gamma   90.00
#
_symmetry.space_group_name_H-M   'P 1'
#
loop_
_entity.id
_entity.type
_entity.pdbx_description
1 polymer ?
#
loop_
_entity_poly.entity_id
_entity_poly.type
_entity_poly.pdbx_seq_one_letter_code
_entity_poly.pdbx_strand_id
1 'polypeptide(L)'
;MEKLNLVAENAGRALTTLKENLKEREGIICASPKSYFREAFKVKLLTEEETVKALEMTDDRNLTSHTYHEEVAMEIYQKIRGYYELMDKVHRTILEKTRRN
;
A
#
# COMPACT_ATOMS: atom_id res chain seq x y z
N MET A 1 8.31 19.37 -1.26
CA MET A 1 7.71 18.93 -2.54
C MET A 1 8.33 17.63 -3.06
N GLU A 2 9.63 17.57 -3.31
CA GLU A 2 10.29 16.37 -3.88
C GLU A 2 10.15 15.08 -3.02
N LYS A 3 10.26 15.19 -1.69
CA LYS A 3 10.04 14.06 -0.77
C LYS A 3 8.60 13.55 -0.74
N LEU A 4 7.62 14.41 -1.01
CA LEU A 4 6.20 14.03 -1.04
C LEU A 4 5.88 13.23 -2.32
N ASN A 5 6.45 13.65 -3.46
CA ASN A 5 6.33 12.97 -4.75
C ASN A 5 6.99 11.58 -4.75
N LEU A 6 8.20 11.45 -4.18
CA LEU A 6 8.90 10.17 -4.11
C LEU A 6 8.10 9.10 -3.35
N VAL A 7 7.36 9.50 -2.32
CA VAL A 7 6.53 8.57 -1.56
C VAL A 7 5.25 8.24 -2.30
N ALA A 8 4.59 9.21 -2.93
CA ALA A 8 3.45 8.92 -3.79
C ALA A 8 3.81 7.91 -4.90
N GLU A 9 5.02 8.01 -5.44
CA GLU A 9 5.57 7.09 -6.44
C GLU A 9 5.90 5.70 -5.86
N ASN A 10 6.59 5.64 -4.72
CA ASN A 10 6.95 4.38 -4.05
C ASN A 10 5.72 3.61 -3.54
N ALA A 11 4.73 4.31 -2.98
CA ALA A 11 3.45 3.72 -2.60
C ALA A 11 2.69 3.17 -3.82
N GLY A 12 2.73 3.90 -4.95
CA GLY A 12 2.16 3.45 -6.21
C GLY A 12 2.80 2.16 -6.73
N ARG A 13 4.14 2.07 -6.69
CA ARG A 13 4.87 0.85 -7.09
C ARG A 13 4.50 -0.35 -6.23
N ALA A 14 4.46 -0.17 -4.91
CA ALA A 14 4.16 -1.27 -3.99
C ALA A 14 2.69 -1.75 -4.12
N LEU A 15 1.74 -0.87 -4.45
CA LEU A 15 0.37 -1.25 -4.80
C LEU A 15 0.29 -2.11 -6.07
N THR A 16 1.08 -1.76 -7.09
CA THR A 16 1.15 -2.53 -8.34
C THR A 16 1.70 -3.94 -8.09
N THR A 17 2.77 -4.04 -7.30
CA THR A 17 3.36 -5.34 -6.92
C THR A 17 2.38 -6.21 -6.14
N LEU A 18 1.61 -5.64 -5.20
CA LEU A 18 0.59 -6.40 -4.46
C LEU A 18 -0.53 -6.90 -5.38
N LYS A 19 -0.98 -6.06 -6.32
CA LYS A 19 -2.00 -6.44 -7.32
C LYS A 19 -1.54 -7.62 -8.17
N GLU A 20 -0.32 -7.55 -8.71
CA GLU A 20 0.25 -8.60 -9.56
C GLU A 20 0.36 -9.92 -8.79
N ASN A 21 0.82 -9.87 -7.53
CA ASN A 21 0.92 -11.06 -6.70
C ASN A 21 -0.43 -11.76 -6.45
N LEU A 22 -1.47 -10.98 -6.11
CA LEU A 22 -2.83 -11.52 -5.89
C LEU A 22 -3.39 -12.16 -7.16
N LYS A 23 -3.13 -11.57 -8.33
CA LYS A 23 -3.58 -12.11 -9.62
C LYS A 23 -2.85 -13.40 -9.99
N GLU A 24 -1.52 -13.41 -9.89
CA GLU A 24 -0.69 -14.51 -10.39
C GLU A 24 -0.70 -15.74 -9.47
N ARG A 25 -0.77 -15.54 -8.15
CA ARG A 25 -0.66 -16.64 -7.19
C ARG A 25 -1.98 -17.12 -6.64
N GLU A 26 -2.87 -16.19 -6.33
CA GLU A 26 -4.16 -16.50 -5.70
C GLU A 26 -5.30 -16.54 -6.74
N GLY A 27 -5.04 -16.13 -7.99
CA GLY A 27 -6.06 -16.01 -9.03
C GLY A 27 -7.08 -14.89 -8.76
N ILE A 28 -6.78 -13.99 -7.82
CA ILE A 28 -7.71 -12.96 -7.35
C ILE A 28 -7.55 -11.71 -8.21
N ILE A 29 -8.63 -11.35 -8.92
CA ILE A 29 -8.70 -10.10 -9.68
C ILE A 29 -9.37 -9.04 -8.82
N CYS A 30 -8.57 -8.08 -8.36
CA CYS A 30 -9.04 -6.98 -7.55
C CYS A 30 -9.30 -5.73 -8.40
N ALA A 31 -10.39 -5.02 -8.11
CA ALA A 31 -10.86 -3.87 -8.88
C ALA A 31 -10.35 -2.51 -8.36
N SER A 32 -9.75 -2.46 -7.17
CA SER A 32 -9.23 -1.23 -6.56
C SER A 32 -8.09 -1.46 -5.57
N PRO A 33 -7.24 -0.45 -5.28
CA PRO A 33 -6.20 -0.53 -4.25
C PRO A 33 -6.71 -1.01 -2.88
N LYS A 34 -7.88 -0.54 -2.44
CA LYS A 34 -8.49 -0.99 -1.19
C LYS A 34 -8.85 -2.48 -1.23
N SER A 35 -9.29 -2.99 -2.38
CA SER A 35 -9.57 -4.42 -2.52
C SER A 35 -8.30 -5.27 -2.44
N TYR A 36 -7.12 -4.77 -2.87
CA TYR A 36 -5.85 -5.50 -2.71
C TYR A 36 -5.57 -5.82 -1.24
N PHE A 37 -5.69 -4.83 -0.36
CA PHE A 37 -5.40 -5.01 1.07
C PHE A 37 -6.43 -5.88 1.78
N ARG A 38 -7.71 -5.79 1.41
CA ARG A 38 -8.75 -6.66 1.97
C ARG A 38 -8.53 -8.12 1.58
N GLU A 39 -8.13 -8.40 0.34
CA GLU A 39 -7.82 -9.76 -0.09
C GLU A 39 -6.51 -10.25 0.54
N ALA A 40 -5.49 -9.40 0.65
CA ALA A 40 -4.24 -9.71 1.35
C ALA A 40 -4.49 -10.11 2.82
N PHE A 41 -5.41 -9.46 3.52
CA PHE A 41 -5.84 -9.87 4.86
C PHE A 41 -6.45 -11.28 4.88
N LYS A 42 -7.36 -11.59 3.94
CA LYS A 42 -8.02 -12.91 3.86
C LYS A 42 -7.03 -14.05 3.64
N VAL A 43 -5.99 -13.81 2.84
CA VAL A 43 -4.89 -14.78 2.62
C VAL A 43 -3.80 -14.71 3.70
N LYS A 44 -4.07 -14.01 4.82
CA LYS A 44 -3.20 -13.87 6.00
C LYS A 44 -1.82 -13.29 5.66
N LEU A 45 -1.75 -12.42 4.66
CA LEU A 45 -0.54 -11.64 4.35
C LEU A 45 -0.39 -10.41 5.26
N LEU A 46 -1.50 -9.90 5.78
CA LEU A 46 -1.56 -8.73 6.65
C LEU A 46 -2.30 -9.06 7.94
N THR A 47 -1.94 -8.40 9.04
CA THR A 47 -2.79 -8.34 10.24
C THR A 47 -3.95 -7.35 10.04
N GLU A 48 -4.89 -7.34 10.98
CA GLU A 48 -5.99 -6.39 10.96
C GLU A 48 -5.49 -4.94 11.04
N GLU A 49 -4.55 -4.66 11.96
CA GLU A 49 -3.97 -3.32 12.16
C GLU A 49 -3.24 -2.84 10.90
N GLU A 50 -2.49 -3.74 10.25
CA GLU A 50 -1.79 -3.46 9.01
C GLU A 50 -2.74 -3.20 7.86
N THR A 51 -3.85 -3.94 7.82
CA THR A 51 -4.90 -3.76 6.82
C THR A 51 -5.55 -2.40 6.97
N VAL A 52 -5.91 -1.99 8.19
CA VAL A 52 -6.46 -0.66 8.49
C VAL A 52 -5.48 0.43 8.04
N LYS A 53 -4.20 0.32 8.40
CA LYS A 53 -3.16 1.29 8.03
C LYS A 53 -2.95 1.36 6.51
N ALA A 54 -3.05 0.24 5.81
CA ALA A 54 -2.94 0.20 4.35
C ALA A 54 -4.14 0.83 3.64
N LEU A 55 -5.34 0.67 4.21
CA LEU A 55 -6.55 1.34 3.72
C LEU A 55 -6.46 2.86 3.93
N GLU A 56 -6.00 3.31 5.09
CA GLU A 56 -5.75 4.73 5.38
C GLU A 56 -4.72 5.32 4.41
N MET A 57 -3.59 4.63 4.18
CA MET A 57 -2.59 5.04 3.20
C MET A 57 -3.19 5.21 1.79
N THR A 58 -4.13 4.35 1.41
CA THR A 58 -4.80 4.43 0.11
C THR A 58 -5.65 5.70 0.00
N ASP A 59 -6.34 6.06 1.09
CA ASP A 59 -7.14 7.28 1.16
C ASP A 59 -6.27 8.53 1.15
N ASP A 60 -5.21 8.56 1.94
CA ASP A 60 -4.25 9.66 1.99
C ASP A 60 -3.57 9.87 0.62
N ARG A 61 -3.24 8.79 -0.11
CA ARG A 61 -2.76 8.89 -1.51
C ARG A 61 -3.79 9.53 -2.45
N ASN A 62 -5.07 9.21 -2.29
CA ASN A 62 -6.11 9.82 -3.13
C ASN A 62 -6.23 11.32 -2.84
N LEU A 63 -6.05 11.73 -1.58
CA LEU A 63 -6.06 13.13 -1.18
C LEU A 63 -4.87 13.93 -1.73
N THR A 64 -3.65 13.35 -1.82
CA THR A 64 -2.51 14.06 -2.42
C THR A 64 -2.69 14.35 -3.91
N SER A 65 -3.52 13.59 -4.62
CA SER A 65 -3.79 13.78 -6.06
C SER A 65 -4.92 14.78 -6.34
N HIS A 66 -5.76 15.07 -5.34
CA HIS A 66 -7.00 15.85 -5.52
C HIS A 66 -7.08 17.11 -4.65
N THR A 67 -6.16 17.31 -3.71
CA THR A 67 -6.26 18.40 -2.72
C THR A 67 -4.93 19.15 -2.57
N TYR A 68 -4.84 20.36 -3.12
CA TYR A 68 -3.72 21.29 -2.93
C TYR A 68 -3.79 22.04 -1.57
N HIS A 69 -4.16 21.36 -0.47
CA HIS A 69 -4.17 21.97 0.87
C HIS A 69 -2.91 21.57 1.63
N GLU A 70 -2.10 22.57 2.00
CA GLU A 70 -0.81 22.39 2.68
C GLU A 70 -0.94 21.65 4.03
N GLU A 71 -2.04 21.89 4.75
CA GLU A 71 -2.36 21.21 6.02
C GLU A 71 -2.48 19.68 5.83
N VAL A 72 -3.23 19.27 4.80
CA VAL A 72 -3.38 17.84 4.44
C VAL A 72 -2.04 17.25 4.02
N ALA A 73 -1.21 18.00 3.29
CA ALA A 73 0.12 17.55 2.91
C ALA A 73 1.03 17.32 4.13
N MET A 74 0.95 18.17 5.16
CA MET A 74 1.70 17.99 6.40
C MET A 74 1.23 16.77 7.19
N GLU A 75 -0.08 16.56 7.33
CA GLU A 75 -0.63 15.38 8.01
C GLU A 75 -0.15 14.08 7.35
N ILE A 76 -0.22 14.02 6.02
CA ILE A 76 0.25 12.86 5.26
C ILE A 76 1.77 12.69 5.40
N TYR A 77 2.52 13.80 5.39
CA TYR A 77 3.97 13.77 5.58
C TYR A 77 4.38 13.16 6.93
N GLN A 78 3.60 13.37 7.99
CA GLN A 78 3.87 12.77 9.30
C GLN A 78 3.65 11.24 9.30
N LYS A 79 2.67 10.74 8.55
CA LYS A 79 2.35 9.30 8.47
C LYS A 79 3.23 8.53 7.49
N ILE A 80 3.90 9.25 6.60
CA ILE A 80 4.60 8.75 5.42
C ILE A 80 5.61 7.64 5.70
N ARG A 81 6.34 7.79 6.81
CA ARG A 81 7.34 6.81 7.25
C ARG A 81 6.68 5.49 7.61
N GLY A 82 5.56 5.55 8.32
CA GLY A 82 4.81 4.37 8.73
C GLY A 82 4.19 3.63 7.55
N TYR A 83 3.86 4.34 6.47
CA TYR A 83 3.41 3.74 5.21
C TYR A 83 4.54 3.05 4.46
N TYR A 84 5.71 3.66 4.41
CA TYR A 84 6.90 3.04 3.81
C TYR A 84 7.27 1.73 4.52
N GLU A 85 7.34 1.74 5.85
CA GLU A 85 7.67 0.55 6.65
C GLU A 85 6.66 -0.58 6.44
N LEU A 86 5.37 -0.25 6.34
CA LEU A 86 4.31 -1.21 6.04
C LEU A 86 4.47 -1.84 4.66
N MET A 87 4.70 -1.04 3.61
CA MET A 87 4.83 -1.54 2.25
C MET A 87 6.12 -2.36 2.05
N ASP A 88 7.22 -1.97 2.70
CA ASP A 88 8.46 -2.74 2.71
C ASP A 88 8.27 -4.10 3.39
N LYS A 89 7.50 -4.16 4.48
CA LYS A 89 7.11 -5.42 5.11
C LYS A 89 6.28 -6.29 4.16
N VAL A 90 5.23 -5.75 3.56
CA VAL A 90 4.38 -6.48 2.59
C VAL A 90 5.21 -7.04 1.45
N HIS A 91 6.09 -6.22 0.87
CA HIS A 91 6.96 -6.63 -0.22
C HIS A 91 7.90 -7.77 0.19
N ARG A 92 8.53 -7.69 1.37
CA ARG A 92 9.37 -8.79 1.89
C ARG A 92 8.58 -10.07 2.10
N THR A 93 7.39 -10.00 2.69
CA THR A 93 6.53 -11.18 2.91
C THR A 93 6.14 -11.84 1.59
N ILE A 94 5.83 -11.05 0.55
CA ILE A 94 5.53 -11.55 -0.79
C ILE A 94 6.76 -12.24 -1.41
N LEU A 95 7.96 -11.64 -1.30
CA LEU A 95 9.20 -12.22 -1.82
C LEU A 95 9.57 -13.53 -1.12
N GLU A 96 9.41 -13.61 0.20
CA GLU A 96 9.69 -14.81 0.98
C GLU A 96 8.75 -15.97 0.60
N LYS A 97 7.46 -15.70 0.43
CA LYS A 97 6.51 -16.70 -0.09
C LYS A 97 6.83 -17.10 -1.54
N THR A 98 7.32 -16.16 -2.35
CA THR A 98 7.71 -16.41 -3.73
C THR A 98 8.88 -17.38 -3.86
N ARG A 99 9.85 -17.31 -2.94
CA ARG A 99 11.04 -18.18 -2.90
C ARG A 99 10.77 -19.58 -2.31
N ARG A 100 9.62 -19.80 -1.67
CA ARG A 100 9.26 -21.08 -1.03
C ARG A 100 8.41 -22.01 -1.92
N ASN A 101 8.05 -21.58 -3.13
CA ASN A 101 7.45 -22.41 -4.19
C ASN A 101 8.45 -22.60 -5.32
#